data_AF-A0A2P4Y0F7-F1
#
_entry.id   AF-A0A2P4Y0F7-F1
#
_cell.length_a   1.000
_cell.length_b   1.000
_cell.length_c   1.000
_cell.angle_alpha   90.00
_cell.angle_beta   90.00
_cell.angle_gamma   90.00
#
_symmetry.space_group_name_H-M   'P 1'
#
loop_
_entity.id
_entity.type
_entity.pdbx_description
1 polymer ?
#
loop_
_entity_poly.entity_id
_entity_poly.type
_entity_poly.pdbx_seq_one_letter_code
_entity_poly.pdbx_strand_id
1 'polypeptide(L)'
;LNYRKEPSVTQTPIEEPIYSPDELGGVIPVDSRKPFDVRKVIARIVDGSRFDEFKKEYGPTIVTGFARLYGNPVGINITGFMVGKKAEHGGIAKDGAKMVMAVSNAKVPKITCIIGGSYGAGNYGMCGRAFSPRFLYMWPNARISVMGGEQAAGVLAQVQRDNYERRKETWSDEEEAAFKQPILDKYEEESSAYYSTARLWDDGIIDPKDTRKVLGLSLSAALNEKPKETKFGVFRM
;
A
#
# COMPACT_ATOMS: atom_id res chain seq x y z
N LEU A 1 -32.43 -9.45 16.27
CA LEU A 1 -31.66 -8.74 17.32
C LEU A 1 -30.72 -9.63 18.13
N ASN A 2 -30.86 -10.97 18.11
CA ASN A 2 -30.01 -11.90 18.86
C ASN A 2 -28.98 -12.67 18.00
N TYR A 3 -28.56 -12.11 16.85
CA TYR A 3 -27.57 -12.79 16.01
C TYR A 3 -26.22 -12.80 16.74
N ARG A 4 -25.78 -13.98 17.18
CA ARG A 4 -24.42 -14.20 17.68
C ARG A 4 -23.56 -14.62 16.51
N LYS A 5 -22.48 -13.88 16.30
CA LYS A 5 -21.48 -14.23 15.29
C LYS A 5 -20.71 -15.45 15.79
N GLU A 6 -20.60 -16.47 14.95
CA GLU A 6 -19.69 -17.60 15.16
C GLU A 6 -18.49 -17.40 14.22
N PRO A 7 -17.40 -16.79 14.70
CA PRO A 7 -16.24 -16.55 13.87
C PRO A 7 -15.59 -17.87 13.49
N SER A 8 -15.31 -18.04 12.20
CA SER A 8 -14.65 -19.24 11.65
C SER A 8 -13.13 -19.28 11.91
N VAL A 9 -12.64 -18.44 12.81
CA VAL A 9 -11.22 -18.25 13.10
C VAL A 9 -11.00 -18.32 14.60
N THR A 10 -9.83 -18.79 15.02
CA THR A 10 -9.45 -18.82 16.44
C THR A 10 -9.48 -17.40 17.01
N GLN A 11 -10.23 -17.17 18.08
CA GLN A 11 -10.22 -15.89 18.79
C GLN A 11 -9.39 -15.96 20.06
N THR A 12 -8.71 -14.87 20.39
CA THR A 12 -8.02 -14.67 21.68
C THR A 12 -8.66 -13.50 22.42
N PRO A 13 -8.41 -13.34 23.74
CA PRO A 13 -8.76 -12.11 24.43
C PRO A 13 -8.23 -10.89 23.69
N ILE A 14 -9.04 -9.82 23.67
CA ILE A 14 -8.66 -8.54 23.07
C ILE A 14 -7.66 -7.87 24.01
N GLU A 15 -6.52 -7.46 23.47
CA GLU A 15 -5.53 -6.67 24.19
C GLU A 15 -5.29 -5.37 23.43
N GLU A 16 -5.27 -4.24 24.14
CA GLU A 16 -4.90 -2.97 23.52
C GLU A 16 -3.41 -2.97 23.13
N PRO A 17 -3.01 -2.20 22.10
CA PRO A 17 -1.61 -2.00 21.78
C PRO A 17 -0.90 -1.30 22.96
N ILE A 18 0.38 -1.59 23.17
CA ILE A 18 1.18 -0.97 24.24
C ILE A 18 1.55 0.49 23.92
N TYR A 19 1.40 0.90 22.66
CA TYR A 19 1.64 2.27 22.18
C TYR A 19 0.33 2.90 21.74
N SER A 20 0.13 4.19 22.04
CA SER A 20 -1.13 4.86 21.68
C SER A 20 -1.28 5.00 20.17
N PRO A 21 -2.47 4.71 19.60
CA PRO A 21 -2.79 5.04 18.21
C PRO A 21 -2.67 6.55 17.88
N ASP A 22 -2.81 7.44 18.86
CA ASP A 22 -2.67 8.90 18.67
C ASP A 22 -1.26 9.28 18.20
N GLU A 23 -0.26 8.46 18.51
CA GLU A 23 1.12 8.68 18.09
C GLU A 23 1.34 8.39 16.59
N LEU A 24 0.38 7.74 15.89
CA LEU A 24 0.52 7.37 14.48
C LEU A 24 0.78 8.58 13.57
N GLY A 25 0.18 9.74 13.89
CA GLY A 25 0.42 10.98 13.14
C GLY A 25 1.87 11.46 13.18
N GLY A 26 2.62 11.11 14.24
CA GLY A 26 4.04 11.45 14.40
C GLY A 26 5.02 10.39 13.89
N VAL A 27 4.52 9.20 13.52
CA VAL A 27 5.37 8.09 13.03
C VAL A 27 5.73 8.30 11.56
N ILE A 28 4.81 8.85 10.76
CA ILE A 28 5.05 9.07 9.33
C ILE A 28 5.78 10.39 9.11
N PRO A 29 6.91 10.38 8.37
CA PRO A 29 7.61 11.61 8.01
C PRO A 29 6.73 12.54 7.16
N VAL A 30 6.87 13.84 7.40
CA VAL A 30 6.24 14.88 6.55
C VAL A 30 6.69 14.77 5.10
N ASP A 31 7.98 14.48 4.88
CA ASP A 31 8.51 14.17 3.55
C ASP A 31 8.33 12.68 3.26
N SER A 32 7.40 12.35 2.37
CA SER A 32 7.04 10.98 1.98
C SER A 32 8.20 10.18 1.36
N ARG A 33 9.29 10.84 0.97
CA ARG A 33 10.51 10.19 0.46
C ARG A 33 11.43 9.69 1.57
N LYS A 34 11.24 10.18 2.80
CA LYS A 34 12.06 9.74 3.93
C LYS A 34 11.64 8.33 4.36
N PRO A 35 12.58 7.37 4.43
CA PRO A 35 12.27 6.05 4.92
C PRO A 35 11.89 6.12 6.40
N PHE A 36 10.96 5.29 6.82
CA PHE A 36 10.61 5.09 8.22
C PHE A 36 10.35 3.61 8.48
N ASP A 37 10.48 3.20 9.73
CA ASP A 37 10.19 1.82 10.12
C ASP A 37 8.68 1.62 10.31
N VAL A 38 8.06 0.93 9.35
CA VAL A 38 6.63 0.65 9.39
C VAL A 38 6.21 -0.25 10.56
N ARG A 39 7.16 -0.96 11.21
CA ARG A 39 6.87 -1.72 12.44
C ARG A 39 6.34 -0.81 13.55
N LYS A 40 6.72 0.48 13.55
CA LYS A 40 6.15 1.47 14.48
C LYS A 40 4.65 1.71 14.24
N VAL A 41 4.20 1.63 12.99
CA VAL A 41 2.76 1.70 12.65
C VAL A 41 2.06 0.42 13.08
N ILE A 42 2.62 -0.75 12.75
CA ILE A 42 2.06 -2.06 13.13
C ILE A 42 1.88 -2.15 14.66
N ALA A 43 2.90 -1.76 15.43
CA ALA A 43 2.89 -1.82 16.89
C ALA A 43 1.78 -0.96 17.53
N ARG A 44 1.23 0.05 16.84
CA ARG A 44 0.12 0.88 17.33
C ARG A 44 -1.25 0.37 16.86
N ILE A 45 -1.28 -0.65 16.01
CA ILE A 45 -2.50 -1.20 15.41
C ILE A 45 -2.83 -2.57 15.98
N VAL A 46 -1.86 -3.44 16.21
CA VAL A 46 -2.10 -4.84 16.57
C VAL A 46 -2.19 -5.06 18.08
N ASP A 47 -2.92 -6.10 18.49
CA ASP A 47 -3.17 -6.41 19.90
C ASP A 47 -1.86 -6.67 20.66
N GLY A 48 -1.72 -6.03 21.83
CA GLY A 48 -0.52 -6.11 22.65
C GLY A 48 0.77 -5.69 21.94
N SER A 49 0.66 -5.02 20.79
CA SER A 49 1.79 -4.65 19.92
C SER A 49 2.67 -5.83 19.49
N ARG A 50 2.11 -7.04 19.47
CA ARG A 50 2.81 -8.27 19.10
C ARG A 50 2.70 -8.54 17.61
N PHE A 51 3.85 -8.72 16.96
CA PHE A 51 3.96 -9.00 15.54
C PHE A 51 5.04 -10.04 15.30
N ASP A 52 4.61 -11.22 14.85
CA ASP A 52 5.51 -12.33 14.52
C ASP A 52 5.95 -12.20 13.06
N GLU A 53 7.10 -11.56 12.88
CA GLU A 53 7.61 -11.22 11.55
C GLU A 53 8.12 -12.47 10.80
N PHE A 54 7.54 -12.72 9.63
CA PHE A 54 7.91 -13.81 8.75
C PHE A 54 9.04 -13.37 7.81
N LYS A 55 10.10 -14.20 7.71
CA LYS A 55 11.23 -13.94 6.80
C LYS A 55 11.88 -12.55 7.01
N LYS A 56 11.95 -12.07 8.25
CA LYS A 56 12.54 -10.77 8.63
C LYS A 56 13.89 -10.45 7.95
N GLU A 57 14.77 -11.46 7.85
CA GLU A 57 16.13 -11.30 7.30
C GLU A 57 16.21 -11.50 5.77
N TYR A 58 15.07 -11.75 5.09
CA TYR A 58 15.00 -12.00 3.66
C TYR A 58 14.12 -10.98 2.94
N GLY A 59 14.70 -10.16 2.08
CA GLY A 59 13.99 -9.09 1.38
C GLY A 59 13.45 -8.02 2.34
N PRO A 60 14.32 -7.38 3.15
CA PRO A 60 13.92 -6.53 4.27
C PRO A 60 13.16 -5.25 3.86
N THR A 61 13.04 -4.99 2.57
CA THR A 61 12.21 -3.92 2.02
C THR A 61 10.72 -4.24 2.15
N ILE A 62 10.33 -5.52 2.28
CA ILE A 62 8.95 -5.96 2.51
C ILE A 62 8.83 -6.46 3.95
N VAL A 63 7.84 -5.96 4.68
CA VAL A 63 7.54 -6.44 6.04
C VAL A 63 6.29 -7.31 5.98
N THR A 64 6.43 -8.59 6.33
CA THR A 64 5.32 -9.55 6.37
C THR A 64 5.31 -10.28 7.71
N GLY A 65 4.13 -10.57 8.25
CA GLY A 65 4.06 -11.32 9.49
C GLY A 65 2.63 -11.54 9.98
N PHE A 66 2.54 -12.16 11.15
CA PHE A 66 1.26 -12.51 11.77
C PHE A 66 1.03 -11.67 13.03
N ALA A 67 -0.23 -11.34 13.28
CA ALA A 67 -0.64 -10.62 14.48
C ALA A 67 -2.09 -10.93 14.85
N ARG A 68 -2.57 -10.25 15.88
CA ARG A 68 -3.97 -10.23 16.31
C ARG A 68 -4.54 -8.83 16.16
N LEU A 69 -5.79 -8.74 15.74
CA LEU A 69 -6.56 -7.49 15.69
C LEU A 69 -7.96 -7.73 16.29
N TYR A 70 -8.22 -7.15 17.45
CA TYR A 70 -9.41 -7.43 18.26
C TYR A 70 -9.65 -8.93 18.45
N GLY A 71 -8.60 -9.67 18.81
CA GLY A 71 -8.61 -11.12 19.05
C GLY A 71 -8.55 -11.98 17.79
N ASN A 72 -8.78 -11.42 16.60
CA ASN A 72 -8.81 -12.17 15.34
C ASN A 72 -7.41 -12.28 14.73
N PRO A 73 -7.04 -13.41 14.12
CA PRO A 73 -5.74 -13.58 13.48
C PRO A 73 -5.70 -12.81 12.17
N VAL A 74 -4.60 -12.08 11.93
CA VAL A 74 -4.38 -11.33 10.71
C VAL A 74 -2.98 -11.62 10.16
N GLY A 75 -2.87 -11.71 8.83
CA GLY A 75 -1.61 -11.63 8.11
C GLY A 75 -1.43 -10.20 7.60
N ILE A 76 -0.30 -9.58 7.93
CA ILE A 76 0.04 -8.23 7.49
C ILE A 76 1.14 -8.33 6.43
N ASN A 77 0.99 -7.57 5.36
CA ASN A 77 1.97 -7.45 4.29
C ASN A 77 2.12 -5.97 3.94
N ILE A 78 3.35 -5.47 3.92
CA ILE A 78 3.69 -4.07 3.63
C ILE A 78 4.83 -4.01 2.62
N THR A 79 4.68 -3.13 1.64
CA THR A 79 5.52 -3.08 0.44
C THR A 79 6.93 -2.53 0.65
N GLY A 80 7.81 -2.95 -0.26
CA GLY A 80 9.04 -2.27 -0.64
C GLY A 80 9.61 -2.90 -1.91
N PHE A 81 8.94 -2.70 -3.05
CA PHE A 81 9.48 -3.12 -4.34
C PHE A 81 10.78 -2.35 -4.65
N MET A 82 11.84 -3.10 -4.99
CA MET A 82 13.12 -2.54 -5.43
C MET A 82 13.13 -2.39 -6.96
N VAL A 83 13.78 -1.33 -7.44
CA VAL A 83 13.99 -1.05 -8.87
C VAL A 83 15.49 -1.14 -9.18
N GLY A 84 15.85 -1.65 -10.36
CA GLY A 84 17.21 -1.59 -10.88
C GLY A 84 17.60 -2.77 -11.78
N LYS A 85 18.66 -2.59 -12.59
CA LYS A 85 19.12 -3.60 -13.58
C LYS A 85 19.38 -4.99 -12.97
N LYS A 86 19.86 -5.06 -11.73
CA LYS A 86 20.08 -6.32 -11.01
C LYS A 86 18.76 -7.00 -10.63
N ALA A 87 17.75 -6.24 -10.22
CA ALA A 87 16.42 -6.76 -9.90
C ALA A 87 15.75 -7.34 -11.17
N GLU A 88 15.87 -6.64 -12.31
CA GLU A 88 15.35 -7.10 -13.59
C GLU A 88 15.98 -8.42 -14.05
N HIS A 89 17.32 -8.51 -14.08
CA HIS A 89 18.00 -9.77 -14.43
C HIS A 89 17.75 -10.89 -13.41
N GLY A 90 17.49 -10.52 -12.15
CA GLY A 90 17.09 -11.46 -11.10
C GLY A 90 15.67 -12.01 -11.24
N GLY A 91 14.89 -11.50 -12.20
CA GLY A 91 13.52 -11.97 -12.43
C GLY A 91 12.46 -11.27 -11.58
N ILE A 92 12.69 -10.02 -11.15
CA ILE A 92 11.71 -9.25 -10.35
C ILE A 92 10.31 -9.22 -10.98
N ALA A 93 10.22 -9.20 -12.32
CA ALA A 93 8.96 -9.26 -13.04
C ALA A 93 8.20 -10.59 -12.79
N LYS A 94 8.89 -11.74 -12.86
CA LYS A 94 8.25 -13.04 -12.60
C LYS A 94 7.91 -13.21 -11.12
N ASP A 95 8.74 -12.69 -10.22
CA ASP A 95 8.50 -12.79 -8.78
C ASP A 95 7.36 -11.87 -8.33
N GLY A 96 7.30 -10.64 -8.88
CA GLY A 96 6.15 -9.75 -8.73
C GLY A 96 4.87 -10.36 -9.28
N ALA A 97 4.94 -11.06 -10.43
CA ALA A 97 3.79 -11.77 -10.98
C ALA A 97 3.29 -12.90 -10.06
N LYS A 98 4.17 -13.61 -9.34
CA LYS A 98 3.76 -14.58 -8.31
C LYS A 98 2.97 -13.91 -7.18
N MET A 99 3.41 -12.72 -6.74
CA MET A 99 2.70 -11.95 -5.71
C MET A 99 1.31 -11.51 -6.18
N VAL A 100 1.19 -10.97 -7.39
CA VAL A 100 -0.10 -10.60 -8.00
C VAL A 100 -1.01 -11.81 -8.17
N MET A 101 -0.46 -12.96 -8.58
CA MET A 101 -1.21 -14.23 -8.69
C MET A 101 -1.77 -14.65 -7.33
N ALA A 102 -0.98 -14.55 -6.26
CA ALA A 102 -1.42 -14.87 -4.91
C ALA A 102 -2.54 -13.93 -4.43
N VAL A 103 -2.35 -12.62 -4.58
CA VAL A 103 -3.31 -11.58 -4.17
C VAL A 103 -4.65 -11.70 -4.90
N SER A 104 -4.60 -11.95 -6.21
CA SER A 104 -5.80 -12.08 -7.05
C SER A 104 -6.67 -13.28 -6.67
N ASN A 105 -6.05 -14.38 -6.28
CA ASN A 105 -6.74 -15.65 -6.04
C ASN A 105 -7.11 -15.88 -4.58
N ALA A 106 -6.41 -15.26 -3.63
CA ALA A 106 -6.69 -15.38 -2.20
C ALA A 106 -8.15 -15.04 -1.88
N LYS A 107 -8.87 -16.02 -1.29
CA LYS A 107 -10.29 -15.91 -0.92
C LYS A 107 -10.53 -15.52 0.53
N VAL A 108 -9.48 -15.43 1.34
CA VAL A 108 -9.57 -14.79 2.66
C VAL A 108 -10.01 -13.33 2.52
N PRO A 109 -10.69 -12.75 3.52
CA PRO A 109 -10.94 -11.32 3.56
C PRO A 109 -9.63 -10.53 3.44
N LYS A 110 -9.57 -9.61 2.47
CA LYS A 110 -8.45 -8.68 2.28
C LYS A 110 -8.93 -7.29 2.62
N ILE A 111 -8.14 -6.53 3.39
CA ILE A 111 -8.40 -5.13 3.71
C ILE A 111 -7.12 -4.36 3.40
N THR A 112 -7.26 -3.25 2.69
CA THR A 112 -6.12 -2.42 2.26
C THR A 112 -6.20 -1.06 2.95
N CYS A 113 -5.08 -0.57 3.47
CA CYS A 113 -4.96 0.78 3.99
C CYS A 113 -3.71 1.43 3.40
N ILE A 114 -3.90 2.48 2.59
CA ILE A 114 -2.81 3.23 1.99
C ILE A 114 -2.36 4.30 2.98
N ILE A 115 -1.19 4.08 3.59
CA ILE A 115 -0.61 4.97 4.60
C ILE A 115 0.46 5.92 4.03
N GLY A 116 0.80 5.77 2.75
CA GLY A 116 1.86 6.52 2.07
C GLY A 116 1.66 6.54 0.55
N GLY A 117 2.71 6.28 -0.23
CA GLY A 117 2.61 6.21 -1.68
C GLY A 117 2.09 4.87 -2.19
N SER A 118 1.12 4.90 -3.11
CA SER A 118 0.65 3.74 -3.86
C SER A 118 0.86 3.98 -5.36
N TYR A 119 1.94 3.42 -5.90
CA TYR A 119 2.39 3.71 -7.25
C TYR A 119 2.52 2.45 -8.11
N GLY A 120 2.03 2.54 -9.36
CA GLY A 120 2.30 1.57 -10.43
C GLY A 120 2.08 0.11 -10.02
N ALA A 121 3.06 -0.75 -10.34
CA ALA A 121 2.98 -2.18 -10.05
C ALA A 121 2.94 -2.52 -8.55
N GLY A 122 3.45 -1.63 -7.69
CA GLY A 122 3.37 -1.79 -6.23
C GLY A 122 1.93 -1.81 -5.75
N ASN A 123 1.07 -0.94 -6.30
CA ASN A 123 -0.36 -0.96 -6.00
C ASN A 123 -1.00 -2.33 -6.32
N TYR A 124 -0.56 -2.99 -7.38
CA TYR A 124 -1.10 -4.30 -7.77
C TYR A 124 -0.66 -5.40 -6.79
N GLY A 125 0.64 -5.45 -6.48
CA GLY A 125 1.19 -6.42 -5.54
C GLY A 125 0.62 -6.27 -4.12
N MET A 126 0.16 -5.09 -3.74
CA MET A 126 -0.36 -4.79 -2.40
C MET A 126 -1.88 -4.76 -2.30
N CYS A 127 -2.58 -5.44 -3.21
CA CYS A 127 -4.05 -5.53 -3.19
C CYS A 127 -4.75 -4.15 -3.29
N GLY A 128 -4.35 -3.35 -4.27
CA GLY A 128 -5.08 -2.14 -4.66
C GLY A 128 -6.51 -2.43 -5.16
N ARG A 129 -7.24 -1.37 -5.53
CA ARG A 129 -8.70 -1.42 -5.80
C ARG A 129 -9.12 -2.52 -6.78
N ALA A 130 -8.33 -2.77 -7.83
CA ALA A 130 -8.61 -3.78 -8.86
C ALA A 130 -8.57 -5.24 -8.36
N PHE A 131 -8.02 -5.49 -7.16
CA PHE A 131 -7.88 -6.83 -6.58
C PHE A 131 -8.95 -7.15 -5.53
N SER A 132 -10.01 -6.34 -5.51
CA SER A 132 -11.21 -6.52 -4.70
C SER A 132 -10.93 -6.80 -3.22
N PRO A 133 -10.19 -5.93 -2.51
CA PRO A 133 -10.25 -5.93 -1.06
C PRO A 133 -11.69 -5.66 -0.62
N ARG A 134 -12.08 -6.18 0.55
CA ARG A 134 -13.39 -5.92 1.14
C ARG A 134 -13.60 -4.46 1.47
N PHE A 135 -12.51 -3.83 1.90
CA PHE A 135 -12.43 -2.41 2.16
C PHE A 135 -11.03 -1.92 1.78
N LEU A 136 -10.96 -0.74 1.17
CA LEU A 136 -9.73 -0.01 0.88
C LEU A 136 -9.85 1.40 1.45
N TYR A 137 -8.96 1.77 2.38
CA TYR A 137 -8.94 3.11 2.98
C TYR A 137 -7.66 3.84 2.61
N MET A 138 -7.69 5.17 2.72
CA MET A 138 -6.51 6.02 2.59
C MET A 138 -6.31 6.87 3.83
N TRP A 139 -5.04 7.11 4.19
CA TRP A 139 -4.70 8.20 5.10
C TRP A 139 -4.67 9.54 4.38
N PRO A 140 -4.82 10.69 5.07
CA PRO A 140 -4.85 12.00 4.42
C PRO A 140 -3.53 12.36 3.72
N ASN A 141 -2.40 11.87 4.24
CA ASN A 141 -1.07 12.08 3.64
C ASN A 141 -0.79 11.15 2.45
N ALA A 142 -1.65 10.16 2.20
CA ALA A 142 -1.41 9.18 1.16
C ALA A 142 -1.47 9.81 -0.24
N ARG A 143 -0.77 9.18 -1.18
CA ARG A 143 -0.75 9.55 -2.59
C ARG A 143 -0.92 8.31 -3.46
N ILE A 144 -1.69 8.41 -4.54
CA ILE A 144 -1.93 7.31 -5.48
C ILE A 144 -1.84 7.78 -6.93
N SER A 145 -1.02 7.11 -7.73
CA SER A 145 -0.86 7.44 -9.16
C SER A 145 -0.14 6.32 -9.91
N VAL A 146 0.00 6.44 -11.23
CA VAL A 146 0.74 5.46 -12.03
C VAL A 146 2.23 5.41 -11.66
N MET A 147 2.82 6.55 -11.32
CA MET A 147 4.20 6.71 -10.81
C MET A 147 4.30 8.03 -10.01
N GLY A 148 5.42 8.29 -9.34
CA GLY A 148 5.61 9.58 -8.66
C GLY A 148 5.70 10.76 -9.65
N GLY A 149 5.19 11.94 -9.27
CA GLY A 149 5.18 13.12 -10.14
C GLY A 149 6.56 13.51 -10.66
N GLU A 150 7.57 13.52 -9.78
CA GLU A 150 8.98 13.75 -10.14
C GLU A 150 9.51 12.74 -11.17
N GLN A 151 9.11 11.48 -11.04
CA GLN A 151 9.52 10.43 -12.00
C GLN A 151 8.86 10.65 -13.36
N ALA A 152 7.57 10.97 -13.38
CA ALA A 152 6.83 11.27 -14.60
C ALA A 152 7.41 12.50 -15.32
N ALA A 153 7.61 13.59 -14.58
CA ALA A 153 8.18 14.82 -15.10
C ALA A 153 9.61 14.62 -15.62
N GLY A 154 10.44 13.85 -14.89
CA GLY A 154 11.79 13.50 -15.29
C GLY A 154 11.86 12.68 -16.58
N VAL A 155 11.01 11.64 -16.71
CA VAL A 155 10.98 10.80 -17.93
C VAL A 155 10.50 11.60 -19.13
N LEU A 156 9.44 12.39 -18.99
CA LEU A 156 8.91 13.21 -20.08
C LEU A 156 9.90 14.30 -20.51
N ALA A 157 10.59 14.91 -19.55
CA ALA A 157 11.64 15.88 -19.84
C ALA A 157 12.82 15.24 -20.58
N GLN A 158 13.26 14.04 -20.17
CA GLN A 158 14.34 13.33 -20.88
C GLN A 158 13.97 13.05 -22.34
N VAL A 159 12.74 12.57 -22.60
CA VAL A 159 12.26 12.34 -23.97
C VAL A 159 12.24 13.64 -24.78
N GLN A 160 11.83 14.75 -24.15
CA GLN A 160 11.81 16.06 -24.80
C GLN A 160 13.25 16.52 -25.14
N ARG A 161 14.19 16.39 -24.22
CA ARG A 161 15.62 16.69 -24.42
C ARG A 161 16.19 15.91 -25.60
N ASP A 162 15.96 14.59 -25.64
CA ASP A 162 16.40 13.73 -26.75
C ASP A 162 15.83 14.18 -28.11
N ASN A 163 14.62 14.75 -28.14
CA ASN A 163 14.00 15.28 -29.36
C ASN A 163 14.62 16.61 -29.81
N TYR A 164 15.00 17.49 -28.88
CA TYR A 164 15.76 18.71 -29.19
C TYR A 164 17.14 18.37 -29.75
N GLU A 165 17.85 17.44 -29.09
CA GLU A 165 19.18 16.99 -29.54
C GLU A 165 19.15 16.39 -30.95
N ARG A 166 18.14 15.57 -31.28
CA ARG A 166 17.93 15.03 -32.64
C ARG A 166 17.72 16.13 -33.68
N ARG A 167 17.09 17.24 -33.30
CA ARG A 167 16.86 18.41 -34.17
C ARG A 167 18.04 19.38 -34.17
N LYS A 168 19.10 19.10 -33.40
CA LYS A 168 20.25 19.99 -33.17
C LYS A 168 19.83 21.35 -32.60
N GLU A 169 18.71 21.37 -31.87
CA GLU A 169 18.23 22.53 -31.13
C GLU A 169 18.70 22.44 -29.68
N THR A 170 18.78 23.58 -29.00
CA THR A 170 19.12 23.66 -27.59
C THR A 170 17.86 23.77 -26.75
N TRP A 171 17.88 23.15 -25.57
CA TRP A 171 16.81 23.24 -24.59
C TRP A 171 17.43 23.64 -23.25
N SER A 172 17.05 24.82 -22.78
CA SER A 172 17.59 25.41 -21.54
C SER A 172 16.99 24.75 -20.31
N ASP A 173 17.68 24.90 -19.17
CA ASP A 173 17.21 24.35 -17.89
C ASP A 173 15.95 25.11 -17.41
N GLU A 174 15.80 26.39 -17.77
CA GLU A 174 14.57 27.16 -17.52
C GLU A 174 13.38 26.61 -18.32
N GLU A 175 13.58 26.26 -19.60
CA GLU A 175 12.53 25.64 -20.41
C GLU A 175 12.20 24.23 -19.92
N GLU A 176 13.19 23.47 -19.43
CA GLU A 176 12.95 22.17 -18.79
C GLU A 176 12.14 22.31 -17.52
N ALA A 177 12.46 23.27 -16.65
CA ALA A 177 11.70 23.53 -15.43
C ALA A 177 10.25 23.94 -15.75
N ALA A 178 10.07 24.85 -16.71
CA ALA A 178 8.74 25.28 -17.16
C ALA A 178 7.92 24.14 -17.78
N PHE A 179 8.58 23.20 -18.47
CA PHE A 179 7.93 22.00 -19.00
C PHE A 179 7.52 21.01 -17.90
N LYS A 180 8.37 20.82 -16.88
CA LYS A 180 8.10 19.90 -15.76
C LYS A 180 7.00 20.40 -14.84
N GLN A 181 6.93 21.70 -14.56
CA GLN A 181 6.01 22.28 -13.58
C GLN A 181 4.54 21.86 -13.76
N PRO A 182 3.90 21.99 -14.95
CA PRO A 182 2.50 21.58 -15.11
C PRO A 182 2.27 20.08 -14.91
N ILE A 183 3.29 19.24 -15.14
CA ILE A 183 3.22 17.80 -14.86
C ILE A 183 3.24 17.56 -13.35
N LEU A 184 4.12 18.26 -12.62
CA LEU A 184 4.22 18.17 -11.17
C LEU A 184 2.91 18.63 -10.50
N ASP A 185 2.38 19.77 -10.91
CA ASP A 185 1.12 20.33 -10.38
C ASP A 185 -0.05 19.37 -10.59
N LYS A 186 -0.15 18.80 -11.80
CA LYS A 186 -1.18 17.80 -12.12
C LYS A 186 -1.06 16.57 -11.23
N TYR A 187 0.15 16.05 -11.03
CA TYR A 187 0.35 14.89 -10.18
C TYR A 187 0.05 15.20 -8.71
N GLU A 188 0.38 16.39 -8.21
CA GLU A 188 0.07 16.76 -6.82
C GLU A 188 -1.45 16.81 -6.59
N GLU A 189 -2.21 17.38 -7.52
CA GLU A 189 -3.68 17.41 -7.44
C GLU A 189 -4.28 16.00 -7.57
N GLU A 190 -3.99 15.32 -8.69
CA GLU A 190 -4.67 14.07 -9.06
C GLU A 190 -4.24 12.88 -8.21
N SER A 191 -3.07 12.93 -7.56
CA SER A 191 -2.61 11.86 -6.68
C SER A 191 -3.07 12.00 -5.24
N SER A 192 -3.69 13.12 -4.86
CA SER A 192 -4.16 13.35 -3.50
C SER A 192 -5.24 12.35 -3.06
N ALA A 193 -5.28 12.04 -1.76
CA ALA A 193 -6.32 11.20 -1.19
C ALA A 193 -7.74 11.78 -1.42
N TYR A 194 -7.87 13.11 -1.45
CA TYR A 194 -9.14 13.79 -1.75
C TYR A 194 -9.59 13.56 -3.19
N TYR A 195 -8.68 13.62 -4.15
CA TYR A 195 -8.99 13.34 -5.55
C TYR A 195 -9.43 11.88 -5.75
N SER A 196 -8.74 10.95 -5.07
CA SER A 196 -9.04 9.52 -5.05
C SER A 196 -10.43 9.21 -4.47
N THR A 197 -10.70 9.71 -3.27
CA THR A 197 -11.95 9.39 -2.54
C THR A 197 -13.17 9.97 -3.24
N ALA A 198 -13.03 11.15 -3.87
CA ALA A 198 -14.08 11.76 -4.70
C ALA A 198 -14.49 10.88 -5.91
N ARG A 199 -13.67 9.89 -6.27
CA ARG A 199 -13.86 8.99 -7.42
C ARG A 199 -14.04 7.52 -7.01
N LEU A 200 -14.21 7.25 -5.71
CA LEU A 200 -14.43 5.91 -5.14
C LEU A 200 -13.31 4.90 -5.47
N TRP A 201 -12.09 5.38 -5.66
CA TRP A 201 -10.91 4.50 -5.77
C TRP A 201 -10.60 3.85 -4.41
N ASP A 202 -10.99 4.52 -3.34
CA ASP A 202 -11.04 4.06 -1.95
C ASP A 202 -12.48 4.16 -1.40
N ASP A 203 -12.69 3.56 -0.24
CA ASP A 203 -13.95 3.56 0.52
C ASP A 203 -13.96 4.65 1.61
N GLY A 204 -13.00 5.56 1.60
CA GLY A 204 -12.93 6.70 2.49
C GLY A 204 -11.52 7.03 2.98
N ILE A 205 -11.32 8.31 3.27
CA ILE A 205 -10.17 8.82 4.02
C ILE A 205 -10.44 8.63 5.51
N ILE A 206 -9.49 8.07 6.24
CA ILE A 206 -9.59 7.86 7.69
C ILE A 206 -8.48 8.60 8.44
N ASP A 207 -8.78 9.06 9.64
CA ASP A 207 -7.75 9.57 10.56
C ASP A 207 -6.77 8.41 10.89
N PRO A 208 -5.44 8.61 10.78
CA PRO A 208 -4.46 7.60 11.14
C PRO A 208 -4.71 6.95 12.51
N LYS A 209 -5.14 7.72 13.53
CA LYS A 209 -5.40 7.16 14.89
C LYS A 209 -6.57 6.19 14.92
N ASP A 210 -7.53 6.35 14.00
CA ASP A 210 -8.72 5.50 13.91
C ASP A 210 -8.46 4.20 13.13
N THR A 211 -7.27 4.03 12.53
CA THR A 211 -6.92 2.86 11.71
C THR A 211 -7.24 1.54 12.40
N ARG A 212 -6.82 1.36 13.67
CA ARG A 212 -7.11 0.14 14.43
C ARG A 212 -8.60 -0.14 14.48
N LYS A 213 -9.40 0.83 14.91
CA LYS A 213 -10.86 0.72 15.05
C LYS A 213 -11.54 0.42 13.71
N VAL A 214 -11.19 1.17 12.66
CA VAL A 214 -11.76 0.98 11.32
C VAL A 214 -11.45 -0.42 10.81
N LEU A 215 -10.18 -0.85 10.84
CA LEU A 215 -9.79 -2.19 10.39
C LEU A 215 -10.47 -3.30 11.21
N GLY A 216 -10.61 -3.12 12.52
CA GLY A 216 -11.33 -4.06 13.38
C GLY A 216 -12.81 -4.23 13.02
N LEU A 217 -13.49 -3.12 12.76
CA LEU A 217 -14.90 -3.12 12.32
C LEU A 217 -15.04 -3.74 10.92
N SER A 218 -14.16 -3.38 9.98
CA SER A 218 -14.11 -3.94 8.63
C SER A 218 -13.87 -5.45 8.65
N LEU A 219 -12.95 -5.91 9.50
CA LEU A 219 -12.67 -7.34 9.67
C LEU A 219 -13.88 -8.06 10.26
N SER A 220 -14.48 -7.50 11.32
CA SER A 220 -15.71 -8.03 11.89
C SER A 220 -16.80 -8.12 10.82
N ALA A 221 -17.04 -7.08 10.03
CA ALA A 221 -18.03 -7.13 8.95
C ALA A 221 -17.73 -8.24 7.93
N ALA A 222 -16.47 -8.35 7.49
CA ALA A 222 -16.05 -9.33 6.49
C ALA A 222 -16.14 -10.78 6.98
N LEU A 223 -15.93 -11.04 8.27
CA LEU A 223 -16.02 -12.38 8.88
C LEU A 223 -17.46 -12.91 9.01
N ASN A 224 -18.48 -12.19 8.54
CA ASN A 224 -19.83 -12.77 8.40
C ASN A 224 -19.93 -13.71 7.20
N GLU A 225 -19.02 -13.62 6.24
CA GLU A 225 -18.99 -14.53 5.10
C GLU A 225 -18.29 -15.83 5.46
N LYS A 226 -18.84 -16.95 5.01
CA LYS A 226 -18.23 -18.27 5.20
C LYS A 226 -16.87 -18.32 4.48
N PRO A 227 -15.83 -18.92 5.11
CA PRO A 227 -14.55 -19.14 4.45
C PRO A 227 -14.72 -19.86 3.11
N LYS A 228 -13.96 -19.39 2.12
CA LYS A 228 -13.92 -19.96 0.78
C LYS A 228 -12.56 -20.59 0.54
N GLU A 229 -12.55 -21.72 -0.14
CA GLU A 229 -11.32 -22.38 -0.59
C GLU A 229 -10.57 -21.45 -1.56
N THR A 230 -9.27 -21.29 -1.34
CA THR A 230 -8.41 -20.54 -2.27
C THR A 230 -7.82 -21.49 -3.29
N LYS A 231 -8.03 -21.21 -4.58
CA LYS A 231 -7.42 -21.93 -5.70
C LYS A 231 -6.56 -20.95 -6.49
N PHE A 232 -5.28 -21.25 -6.62
CA PHE A 232 -4.35 -20.41 -7.37
C PHE A 232 -4.32 -20.81 -8.85
N GLY A 233 -4.03 -19.84 -9.70
CA GLY A 233 -3.62 -20.10 -11.07
C GLY A 233 -2.17 -20.59 -11.16
N VAL A 234 -1.62 -20.61 -12.38
CA VAL A 234 -0.25 -21.06 -12.63
C VAL A 234 0.75 -20.03 -12.11
N PHE A 235 1.65 -20.44 -11.22
CA PHE A 235 2.79 -19.63 -10.81
C PHE A 235 3.93 -19.75 -11.83
N ARG A 236 4.45 -18.61 -12.29
CA ARG A 236 5.66 -18.55 -13.13
C ARG A 236 6.90 -18.67 -12.25
N MET A 237 7.49 -19.86 -12.17
CA MET A 237 8.65 -20.17 -11.32
C MET A 237 9.94 -19.51 -11.83
#